data_AF-A0A0J8UX56-F1
#
_entry.id   AF-A0A0J8UX56-F1
#
_cell.length_a   1.000
_cell.length_b   1.000
_cell.length_c   1.000
_cell.angle_alpha   90.00
_cell.angle_beta   90.00
_cell.angle_gamma   90.00
#
_symmetry.space_group_name_H-M   'P 1'
#
loop_
_entity.id
_entity.type
_entity.pdbx_description
1 polymer ?
#
loop_
_entity_poly.entity_id
_entity_poly.type
_entity_poly.pdbx_seq_one_letter_code
_entity_poly.pdbx_strand_id
1 'polypeptide(L)' 'MAESHLDGTVNNAGMTVPVYFNNFQCQATKNASLIADFNIFYILNKLNVTMIVHDFELNIEML' A
#
# COMPACT_ATOMS: atom_id res chain seq x y z
N MET A 1 5.70 14.32 6.01
CA MET A 1 4.39 13.63 5.88
C MET A 1 4.02 13.60 4.40
N ALA A 2 3.23 12.65 3.92
CA ALA A 2 2.84 12.62 2.50
C ALA A 2 2.10 13.92 2.10
N GLU A 3 1.19 14.38 2.94
CA GLU A 3 0.42 15.61 2.72
C GLU A 3 1.28 16.87 2.63
N SER A 4 2.31 16.98 3.48
CA SER A 4 3.26 18.10 3.41
C SER A 4 4.12 18.09 2.14
N HIS A 5 4.34 16.92 1.54
CA HIS A 5 5.10 16.80 0.29
C HIS A 5 4.24 17.15 -0.93
N LEU A 6 2.93 16.88 -0.87
CA LEU A 6 1.99 17.11 -1.95
C LEU A 6 1.23 18.44 -1.84
N ASP A 7 1.42 19.19 -0.75
CA ASP A 7 0.66 20.40 -0.40
C ASP A 7 -0.86 20.20 -0.52
N GLY A 8 -1.33 19.06 0.01
CA GLY A 8 -2.72 18.64 -0.15
C GLY A 8 -3.09 17.44 0.71
N THR A 9 -4.40 17.23 0.88
CA THR A 9 -4.95 16.14 1.68
C THR A 9 -4.85 14.80 0.94
N VAL A 10 -4.38 13.76 1.63
CA VAL A 10 -4.29 12.40 1.08
C VAL A 10 -5.35 11.52 1.73
N ASN A 11 -6.41 11.22 0.98
CA ASN A 11 -7.54 10.43 1.49
C ASN A 11 -7.46 8.94 1.15
N ASN A 12 -6.51 8.55 0.31
CA ASN A 12 -6.46 7.21 -0.26
C ASN A 12 -5.04 6.66 -0.38
N ALA A 13 -4.87 5.35 -0.19
CA ALA A 13 -3.64 4.66 -0.56
C ALA A 13 -3.84 3.17 -0.86
N GLY A 14 -2.83 2.59 -1.51
CA GLY A 14 -2.56 1.16 -1.43
C GLY A 14 -1.73 0.86 -0.17
N MET A 15 -2.03 -0.24 0.51
CA MET A 15 -1.34 -0.67 1.73
C MET A 15 -0.73 -2.06 1.51
N THR A 16 0.47 -2.29 2.06
CA THR A 16 1.06 -3.64 2.08
C THR A 16 0.76 -4.36 3.38
N VAL A 17 0.54 -5.67 3.30
CA VAL A 17 0.39 -6.56 4.46
C VAL A 17 1.37 -7.73 4.37
N PRO A 18 1.72 -8.36 5.51
CA PRO A 18 2.50 -9.59 5.51
C PRO A 18 1.81 -10.72 4.73
N VAL A 19 2.58 -11.60 4.09
CA VAL A 19 2.07 -12.74 3.30
C VAL A 19 1.15 -13.69 4.09
N TYR A 20 1.34 -13.77 5.40
CA TYR A 20 0.57 -14.65 6.28
C TYR A 20 -0.69 -13.99 6.85
N PHE A 21 -1.03 -12.76 6.43
CA PHE A 21 -2.31 -12.15 6.79
C PHE A 21 -3.46 -12.89 6.11
N ASN A 22 -4.39 -13.41 6.90
CA ASN A 22 -5.61 -14.00 6.40
C ASN A 22 -6.65 -12.92 6.04
N ASN A 23 -7.76 -13.33 5.41
CA ASN A 23 -8.80 -12.41 4.96
C ASN A 23 -9.39 -11.57 6.10
N PHE A 24 -9.55 -12.14 7.31
CA PHE A 24 -10.09 -11.40 8.46
C PHE A 24 -9.14 -10.31 8.93
N GLN A 25 -7.84 -10.59 9.00
CA GLN A 25 -6.82 -9.60 9.36
C GLN A 25 -6.74 -8.49 8.30
N CYS A 26 -6.80 -8.83 7.01
CA CYS A 26 -6.87 -7.85 5.93
C CYS A 26 -8.12 -6.95 6.05
N GLN A 27 -9.29 -7.54 6.33
CA GLN A 27 -10.52 -6.77 6.51
C GLN A 27 -10.47 -5.89 7.76
N ALA A 28 -9.88 -6.37 8.86
CA ALA A 28 -9.67 -5.57 10.05
C ALA A 28 -8.80 -4.33 9.75
N THR A 29 -7.74 -4.48 8.95
CA THR A 29 -6.91 -3.35 8.49
C THR A 29 -7.72 -2.35 7.65
N LYS A 30 -8.57 -2.81 6.72
CA LYS A 30 -9.46 -1.92 5.95
C LYS A 30 -10.47 -1.20 6.85
N ASN A 31 -11.05 -1.90 7.82
CA ASN A 31 -12.02 -1.29 8.73
C ASN A 31 -11.35 -0.23 9.61
N ALA A 32 -10.13 -0.50 10.09
CA ALA A 32 -9.34 0.47 10.85
C ALA A 32 -9.04 1.73 10.03
N SER A 33 -8.80 1.60 8.72
CA SER A 33 -8.60 2.77 7.86
C SER A 33 -9.87 3.59 7.70
N LEU A 34 -11.02 2.95 7.52
CA LEU A 34 -12.32 3.65 7.43
C LEU A 34 -12.66 4.40 8.72
N ILE A 35 -12.30 3.85 9.89
CA ILE A 35 -12.45 4.55 11.18
C ILE A 35 -11.58 5.80 11.24
N ALA A 36 -10.44 5.81 10.55
CA ALA A 36 -9.54 6.95 10.44
C ALA A 36 -9.91 7.90 9.28
N ASP A 37 -11.13 7.79 8.73
CA ASP A 37 -11.58 8.52 7.53
C ASP A 37 -10.62 8.40 6.33
N PHE A 38 -9.93 7.25 6.24
CA PHE A 38 -8.94 6.96 5.21
C PHE A 38 -9.30 5.71 4.41
N ASN A 39 -9.23 5.80 3.09
CA ASN A 39 -9.64 4.69 2.23
C ASN A 39 -8.43 3.89 1.70
N ILE A 40 -8.41 2.59 2.01
CA ILE A 40 -7.47 1.64 1.42
C ILE A 40 -8.11 0.99 0.19
N PHE A 41 -7.70 1.40 -1.01
CA PHE A 41 -8.20 0.82 -2.26
C PHE A 41 -7.69 -0.60 -2.50
N TYR A 42 -6.40 -0.83 -2.25
CA TYR A 42 -5.74 -2.12 -2.48
C TYR A 42 -4.95 -2.54 -1.26
N ILE A 43 -5.15 -3.78 -0.84
CA ILE A 43 -4.23 -4.47 0.08
C ILE A 43 -3.40 -5.41 -0.77
N LEU A 44 -2.08 -5.21 -0.73
CA LEU A 44 -1.11 -5.98 -1.49
C LEU A 44 -0.23 -6.78 -0.54
N ASN A 45 0.21 -7.96 -0.98
CA ASN A 45 1.22 -8.71 -0.27
C ASN A 45 2.59 -8.01 -0.41
N LYS A 46 3.29 -7.81 0.71
CA LYS A 46 4.62 -7.21 0.73
C LYS A 46 5.61 -7.89 -0.24
N LEU A 47 5.65 -9.22 -0.27
CA LEU A 47 6.58 -9.96 -1.14
C LEU A 47 6.31 -9.70 -2.62
N ASN A 48 5.03 -9.63 -3.02
CA ASN A 48 4.66 -9.35 -4.39
C ASN A 48 5.06 -7.92 -4.78
N VAL A 49 4.83 -6.94 -3.90
CA VAL A 49 5.23 -5.55 -4.15
C VAL A 49 6.75 -5.43 -4.24
N THR A 50 7.50 -6.10 -3.36
CA THR A 50 8.97 -6.11 -3.44
C THR A 50 9.46 -6.66 -4.77
N MET A 51 8.86 -7.75 -5.27
CA MET A 51 9.21 -8.31 -6.57
C MET A 51 8.89 -7.33 -7.72
N ILE A 52 7.72 -6.68 -7.69
CA ILE A 52 7.34 -5.68 -8.70
C ILE A 52 8.30 -4.49 -8.72
N VAL A 53 8.68 -3.98 -7.54
CA VAL A 53 9.61 -2.85 -7.42
C VAL A 53 10.99 -3.24 -7.96
N HIS A 54 11.50 -4.41 -7.58
CA HIS A 54 12.79 -4.88 -8.07
C HIS A 54 12.81 -5.06 -9.60
N ASP A 55 11.77 -5.65 -10.17
CA ASP A 55 11.64 -5.78 -11.63
C ASP A 55 11.57 -4.41 -12.32
N PHE A 56 10.83 -3.46 -11.74
CA PHE A 56 10.75 -2.09 -12.25
C PHE A 56 12.10 -1.36 -12.19
N GLU A 57 12.84 -1.48 -11.09
CA GLU A 57 14.17 -0.88 -10.92
C GLU A 57 15.16 -1.41 -11.97
N LEU A 58 15.22 -2.74 -12.17
CA LEU A 58 16.07 -3.35 -13.19
C LEU A 58 15.73 -2.86 -14.62
N ASN A 59 14.44 -2.70 -14.92
CA ASN A 59 14.00 -2.19 -16.22
C ASN A 59 14.41 -0.72 -16.46
N ILE A 60 14.48 0.11 -15.41
CA ILE A 60 14.97 1.49 -15.52
C ILE A 60 16.49 1.52 -15.72
N GLU A 61 17.26 0.65 -15.05
CA GLU A 61 18.72 0.60 -15.20
C GLU A 61 19.18 0.15 -16.61
N MET A 62 18.30 -0.52 -17.36
CA MET A 62 18.55 -0.92 -18.75
C MET A 62 18.24 0.18 -19.79
N LEU A 63 17.75 1.34 -19.37
CA LEU A 63 17.41 2.52 -20.20
C LEU A 63 18.49 3.61 -20.10
#